data_AF-A0A432JEG3-F1
#
_entry.id   AF-A0A432JEG3-F1
#
_cell.length_a   1.000
_cell.length_b   1.000
_cell.length_c   1.000
_cell.angle_alpha   90.00
_cell.angle_beta   90.00
_cell.angle_gamma   90.00
#
_symmetry.space_group_name_H-M   'P 1'
#
loop_
_entity.id
_entity.type
_entity.pdbx_description
1 polymer ?
#
loop_
_entity_poly.entity_id
_entity_poly.type
_entity_poly.pdbx_seq_one_letter_code
_entity_poly.pdbx_strand_id
1 'polypeptide(L)'
;YLACTQTDSFRLAAQKGIGVLSSASYAVDILKEHVKVYRDAIKDADPVGAEINDYWANNVHSFCGKDDQAAKELCAKSMKTFFGPDKPYIQGRINAYEELLESWGGVPDNLKADFGRWLRQSDDEHKTQAAEAGISLDSGPGAARAAVAELDANVLSDRGVIIAGNPESCIKTIKTYEDVGVDQVMLIMQTETIPHDQVMESIELYGKEVIPAFADAKVA
;
A
#
# COMPACT_ATOMS: atom_id res chain seq x y z
N TYR A 1 15.84 -7.10 -2.72
CA TYR A 1 14.82 -6.40 -1.92
C TYR A 1 14.42 -7.22 -0.71
N LEU A 2 14.14 -6.57 0.42
CA LEU A 2 13.39 -7.13 1.55
C LEU A 2 11.97 -6.55 1.53
N ALA A 3 10.95 -7.41 1.58
CA ALA A 3 9.56 -6.97 1.67
C ALA A 3 9.25 -6.51 3.10
N CYS A 4 8.86 -5.25 3.27
CA CYS A 4 8.77 -4.58 4.57
C CYS A 4 7.54 -3.69 4.68
N THR A 5 7.02 -3.52 5.91
CA THR A 5 5.87 -2.64 6.21
C THR A 5 5.99 -1.96 7.59
N GLN A 6 7.16 -2.04 8.24
CA GLN A 6 7.37 -1.48 9.57
C GLN A 6 8.75 -0.83 9.66
N THR A 7 8.86 0.23 10.45
CA THR A 7 10.12 0.98 10.64
C THR A 7 11.30 0.08 11.00
N ASP A 8 11.12 -0.89 11.90
CA ASP A 8 12.20 -1.79 12.30
C ASP A 8 12.63 -2.74 11.18
N SER A 9 11.68 -3.18 10.34
CA SER A 9 12.00 -3.97 9.15
C SER A 9 12.77 -3.15 8.10
N PHE A 10 12.46 -1.86 7.94
CA PHE A 10 13.24 -0.96 7.08
C PHE A 10 14.66 -0.75 7.62
N ARG A 11 14.83 -0.55 8.93
CA ARG A 11 16.15 -0.45 9.56
C ARG A 11 16.98 -1.72 9.36
N LEU A 12 16.36 -2.88 9.50
CA LEU A 12 17.04 -4.15 9.27
C LEU A 12 17.50 -4.28 7.81
N ALA A 13 16.66 -3.92 6.84
CA ALA A 13 17.04 -3.91 5.42
C ALA A 13 18.26 -3.01 5.18
N ALA A 14 18.22 -1.78 5.72
CA ALA A 14 19.29 -0.80 5.63
C ALA A 14 20.61 -1.32 6.24
N GLN A 15 20.56 -1.83 7.48
CA GLN A 15 21.74 -2.37 8.17
C GLN A 15 22.40 -3.50 7.40
N LYS A 16 21.62 -4.29 6.65
CA LYS A 16 22.14 -5.40 5.84
C LYS A 16 22.46 -5.03 4.39
N GLY A 17 22.35 -3.75 4.02
CA GLY A 17 22.63 -3.26 2.67
C GLY A 17 21.65 -3.80 1.61
N ILE A 18 20.40 -4.05 1.99
CA ILE A 18 19.36 -4.65 1.13
C ILE A 18 18.33 -3.58 0.75
N GLY A 19 17.98 -3.54 -0.54
CA GLY A 19 16.92 -2.66 -1.06
C GLY A 19 15.55 -2.95 -0.41
N VAL A 20 14.66 -1.98 -0.37
CA VAL A 20 13.32 -2.14 0.23
C VAL A 20 12.27 -2.38 -0.84
N LEU A 21 11.38 -3.32 -0.57
CA LEU A 21 10.08 -3.42 -1.24
C LEU A 21 8.98 -3.12 -0.21
N SER A 22 8.48 -1.89 -0.20
CA SER A 22 7.38 -1.49 0.66
C SER A 22 6.04 -1.90 0.05
N SER A 23 5.23 -2.63 0.83
CA SER A 23 3.94 -3.21 0.37
C SER A 23 2.72 -2.62 1.09
N ALA A 24 2.86 -1.46 1.72
CA ALA A 24 1.79 -0.81 2.47
C ALA A 24 1.24 0.40 1.70
N SER A 25 -0.08 0.55 1.73
CA SER A 25 -0.82 1.68 1.16
C SER A 25 -0.73 2.89 2.09
N TYR A 26 0.46 3.45 2.23
CA TYR A 26 0.68 4.67 2.98
C TYR A 26 0.27 5.90 2.17
N ALA A 27 -0.19 6.93 2.86
CA ALA A 27 -0.09 8.27 2.30
C ALA A 27 1.40 8.62 2.14
N VAL A 28 1.74 9.34 1.07
CA VAL A 28 3.13 9.67 0.72
C VAL A 28 3.86 10.41 1.85
N ASP A 29 3.17 11.26 2.62
CA ASP A 29 3.75 11.97 3.77
C ASP A 29 4.26 11.02 4.87
N ILE A 30 3.61 9.87 5.07
CA ILE A 30 4.04 8.87 6.04
C ILE A 30 5.19 8.06 5.47
N LEU A 31 5.11 7.72 4.19
CA LEU A 31 6.18 7.02 3.48
C LEU A 31 7.49 7.80 3.54
N LYS A 32 7.44 9.14 3.44
CA LYS A 32 8.59 10.03 3.54
C LYS A 32 9.44 9.79 4.80
N GLU A 33 8.80 9.62 5.95
CA GLU A 33 9.52 9.38 7.20
C GLU A 33 10.18 8.00 7.21
N HIS A 34 9.52 6.97 6.66
CA HIS A 34 10.13 5.64 6.52
C HIS A 34 11.29 5.61 5.54
N VAL A 35 11.17 6.27 4.38
CA VAL A 35 12.26 6.39 3.40
C VAL A 35 13.44 7.12 4.04
N LYS A 36 13.19 8.23 4.74
CA LYS A 36 14.24 8.97 5.46
C LYS A 36 14.98 8.07 6.45
N VAL A 37 14.26 7.33 7.29
CA VAL A 37 14.87 6.40 8.26
C VAL A 37 15.77 5.37 7.58
N TYR A 38 15.33 4.79 6.47
CA TYR A 38 16.12 3.84 5.71
C TYR A 38 17.37 4.47 5.08
N ARG A 39 17.21 5.60 4.40
CA ARG A 39 18.32 6.32 3.73
C ARG A 39 19.37 6.82 4.72
N ASP A 40 18.97 7.17 5.93
CA ASP A 40 19.92 7.51 6.98
C ASP A 40 20.62 6.28 7.53
N ALA A 41 19.91 5.17 7.75
CA ALA A 41 20.49 3.95 8.31
C ALA A 41 21.43 3.21 7.35
N ILE A 42 21.20 3.25 6.03
CA ILE A 42 21.98 2.46 5.06
C ILE A 42 23.40 3.00 4.84
N LYS A 43 23.66 4.26 5.26
CA LYS A 43 25.00 4.87 5.22
C LYS A 43 26.03 4.13 6.08
N ASP A 44 25.56 3.47 7.13
CA ASP A 44 26.36 2.69 8.09
C ASP A 44 26.12 1.17 7.93
N ALA A 45 25.77 0.72 6.73
CA ALA A 45 25.43 -0.68 6.47
C ALA A 45 26.63 -1.63 6.70
N ASP A 46 26.33 -2.80 7.26
CA ASP A 46 27.18 -4.00 7.28
C ASP A 46 26.58 -5.00 6.27
N PRO A 47 26.92 -4.88 4.97
CA PRO A 47 26.21 -5.58 3.91
C PRO A 47 26.40 -7.09 4.01
N VAL A 48 25.30 -7.83 3.85
CA VAL A 48 25.36 -9.30 3.74
C VAL A 48 25.75 -9.77 2.34
N GLY A 49 25.56 -8.91 1.33
CA GLY A 49 25.91 -9.16 -0.06
C GLY A 49 27.30 -8.62 -0.41
N ALA A 50 27.72 -8.88 -1.64
CA ALA A 50 28.98 -8.33 -2.17
C ALA A 50 28.93 -6.81 -2.37
N GLU A 51 27.72 -6.26 -2.56
CA GLU A 51 27.48 -4.85 -2.82
C GLU A 51 26.26 -4.39 -1.99
N ILE A 52 26.20 -3.10 -1.69
CA ILE A 52 25.01 -2.47 -1.10
C ILE A 52 24.00 -2.23 -2.23
N ASN A 53 22.76 -2.65 -2.01
CA ASN A 53 21.61 -2.23 -2.80
C ASN A 53 20.76 -1.32 -1.92
N ASP A 54 20.71 -0.03 -2.23
CA ASP A 54 19.93 0.96 -1.50
C ASP A 54 18.59 1.31 -2.17
N TYR A 55 18.17 0.53 -3.16
CA TYR A 55 16.99 0.84 -3.94
C TYR A 55 15.68 0.68 -3.14
N TRP A 56 14.80 1.67 -3.24
CA TRP A 56 13.47 1.67 -2.62
C TRP A 56 12.38 1.54 -3.67
N ALA A 57 11.70 0.40 -3.67
CA ALA A 57 10.50 0.15 -4.45
C ALA A 57 9.24 0.21 -3.56
N ASN A 58 8.14 0.77 -4.08
CA ASN A 58 6.86 0.84 -3.39
C ASN A 58 5.73 0.25 -4.25
N ASN A 59 5.01 -0.74 -3.73
CA ASN A 59 3.79 -1.27 -4.37
C ASN A 59 2.62 -0.31 -4.19
N VAL A 60 1.94 0.05 -5.27
CA VAL A 60 0.79 0.97 -5.23
C VAL A 60 -0.31 0.50 -6.17
N HIS A 61 -1.56 0.55 -5.72
CA HIS A 61 -2.71 0.33 -6.60
C HIS A 61 -2.77 1.44 -7.63
N SER A 62 -2.93 1.07 -8.89
CA SER A 62 -2.77 2.00 -9.99
C SER A 62 -3.74 1.71 -11.13
N PHE A 63 -4.28 2.76 -11.72
CA PHE A 63 -5.05 2.68 -12.97
C PHE A 63 -4.99 4.01 -13.72
N CYS A 64 -4.51 3.98 -14.96
CA CYS A 64 -4.51 5.13 -15.85
C CYS A 64 -5.65 4.98 -16.88
N GLY A 65 -6.52 5.97 -16.97
CA GLY A 65 -7.64 5.98 -17.90
C GLY A 65 -7.75 7.31 -18.63
N LYS A 66 -8.58 7.38 -19.68
CA LYS A 66 -8.77 8.61 -20.45
C LYS A 66 -9.61 9.65 -19.69
N ASP A 67 -10.56 9.18 -18.89
CA ASP A 67 -11.37 10.02 -18.00
C ASP A 67 -10.75 9.99 -16.59
N ASP A 68 -10.37 11.17 -16.10
CA ASP A 68 -9.63 11.30 -14.85
C ASP A 68 -10.44 10.84 -13.62
N GLN A 69 -11.69 11.26 -13.52
CA GLN A 69 -12.54 10.97 -12.36
C GLN A 69 -12.96 9.50 -12.37
N ALA A 70 -13.38 8.97 -13.52
CA ALA A 70 -13.76 7.57 -13.64
C ALA A 70 -12.58 6.62 -13.34
N ALA A 71 -11.36 6.97 -13.77
CA ALA A 71 -10.17 6.19 -13.46
C ALA A 71 -9.86 6.17 -11.95
N LYS A 72 -9.97 7.31 -11.27
CA LYS A 72 -9.82 7.41 -9.81
C LYS A 72 -10.84 6.56 -9.08
N GLU A 73 -12.12 6.67 -9.44
CA GLU A 73 -13.21 5.92 -8.83
C GLU A 73 -13.06 4.41 -9.03
N LEU A 74 -12.69 3.98 -10.24
CA LEU A 74 -12.46 2.57 -10.54
C LEU A 74 -11.29 2.00 -9.75
N CYS A 75 -10.16 2.72 -9.68
CA CYS A 75 -9.00 2.29 -8.90
C CYS A 75 -9.31 2.24 -7.40
N ALA A 76 -9.98 3.25 -6.86
CA ALA A 76 -10.37 3.29 -5.45
C ALA A 76 -11.32 2.14 -5.11
N LYS A 77 -12.33 1.89 -5.96
CA LYS A 77 -13.23 0.74 -5.81
C LYS A 77 -12.46 -0.58 -5.84
N SER A 78 -11.59 -0.76 -6.83
CA SER A 78 -10.77 -1.96 -6.98
C SER A 78 -9.90 -2.23 -5.75
N MET A 79 -9.18 -1.22 -5.25
CA MET A 79 -8.37 -1.32 -4.04
C MET A 79 -9.23 -1.65 -2.81
N LYS A 80 -10.39 -0.99 -2.65
CA LYS A 80 -11.29 -1.25 -1.52
C LYS A 80 -11.86 -2.67 -1.57
N THR A 81 -12.24 -3.18 -2.74
CA THR A 81 -12.64 -4.58 -2.90
C THR A 81 -11.47 -5.55 -2.65
N PHE A 82 -10.26 -5.17 -3.07
CA PHE A 82 -9.06 -5.96 -2.80
C PHE A 82 -8.73 -6.05 -1.30
N PHE A 83 -9.08 -5.05 -0.48
CA PHE A 83 -8.90 -5.12 0.98
C PHE A 83 -10.18 -5.43 1.76
N GLY A 84 -11.32 -5.51 1.09
CA GLY A 84 -12.62 -5.69 1.70
C GLY A 84 -12.79 -7.05 2.38
N PRO A 85 -13.72 -7.15 3.34
CA PRO A 85 -13.99 -8.37 4.10
C PRO A 85 -14.69 -9.45 3.26
N ASP A 86 -15.37 -9.07 2.18
CA ASP A 86 -16.18 -9.99 1.37
C ASP A 86 -15.34 -10.67 0.29
N LYS A 87 -14.37 -11.48 0.71
CA LYS A 87 -13.54 -12.23 -0.23
C LYS A 87 -14.28 -13.41 -0.83
N PRO A 88 -14.14 -13.69 -2.14
CA PRO A 88 -14.83 -14.81 -2.80
C PRO A 88 -14.59 -16.16 -2.11
N TYR A 89 -13.42 -16.35 -1.49
CA TYR A 89 -13.02 -17.59 -0.80
C TYR A 89 -13.54 -17.73 0.65
N ILE A 90 -14.15 -16.69 1.23
CA ILE A 90 -14.87 -16.75 2.52
C ILE A 90 -16.35 -16.39 2.36
N GLN A 91 -16.82 -16.25 1.13
CA GLN A 91 -18.20 -15.92 0.83
C GLN A 91 -19.13 -16.98 1.43
N GLY A 92 -20.03 -16.55 2.33
CA GLY A 92 -20.94 -17.44 3.05
C GLY A 92 -20.36 -18.15 4.28
N ARG A 93 -19.07 -17.94 4.61
CA ARG A 93 -18.47 -18.42 5.86
C ARG A 93 -18.36 -17.29 6.87
N ILE A 94 -19.43 -17.11 7.63
CA ILE A 94 -19.46 -16.26 8.82
C ILE A 94 -18.51 -16.90 9.85
N ASN A 95 -17.65 -16.10 10.51
CA ASN A 95 -16.71 -16.51 11.57
C ASN A 95 -15.51 -17.37 11.13
N ALA A 96 -15.21 -17.50 9.83
CA ALA A 96 -14.09 -18.31 9.34
C ALA A 96 -12.73 -17.97 9.99
N TYR A 97 -12.51 -16.69 10.32
CA TYR A 97 -11.29 -16.26 10.99
C TYR A 97 -11.33 -16.46 12.52
N GLU A 98 -12.50 -16.32 13.13
CA GLU A 98 -12.67 -16.56 14.58
C GLU A 98 -12.50 -18.05 14.89
N GLU A 99 -13.13 -18.92 14.10
CA GLU A 99 -12.94 -20.39 14.19
C GLU A 99 -11.47 -20.78 13.97
N LEU A 100 -10.79 -20.14 13.03
CA LEU A 100 -9.36 -20.37 12.81
C LEU A 100 -8.53 -19.95 14.03
N LEU A 101 -8.80 -18.77 14.59
CA LEU A 101 -8.10 -18.26 15.76
C LEU A 101 -8.34 -19.10 17.01
N GLU A 102 -9.58 -19.58 17.22
CA GLU A 102 -9.90 -20.54 18.27
C GLU A 102 -9.15 -21.85 18.07
N SER A 103 -9.09 -22.38 16.84
CA SER A 103 -8.34 -23.60 16.53
C SER A 103 -6.84 -23.47 16.79
N TRP A 104 -6.30 -22.24 16.79
CA TRP A 104 -4.90 -21.94 17.09
C TRP A 104 -4.65 -21.70 18.59
N GLY A 105 -5.69 -21.81 19.44
CA GLY A 105 -5.59 -21.56 20.87
C GLY A 105 -5.72 -20.08 21.26
N GLY A 106 -6.26 -19.24 20.36
CA GLY A 106 -6.45 -17.81 20.56
C GLY A 106 -5.29 -16.95 20.05
N VAL A 107 -5.45 -15.62 20.19
CA VAL A 107 -4.42 -14.64 19.77
C VAL A 107 -3.49 -14.31 20.94
N PRO A 108 -2.16 -14.51 20.80
CA PRO A 108 -1.17 -14.05 21.78
C PRO A 108 -1.27 -12.54 22.05
N ASP A 109 -1.02 -12.10 23.28
CA ASP A 109 -1.20 -10.70 23.69
C ASP A 109 -0.45 -9.70 22.82
N ASN A 110 0.78 -10.02 22.43
CA ASN A 110 1.63 -9.17 21.59
C ASN A 110 1.16 -9.06 20.12
N LEU A 111 0.18 -9.86 19.71
CA LEU A 111 -0.39 -9.89 18.36
C LEU A 111 -1.85 -9.43 18.31
N LYS A 112 -2.44 -9.06 19.46
CA LYS A 112 -3.85 -8.62 19.53
C LYS A 112 -4.16 -7.43 18.60
N ALA A 113 -3.21 -6.52 18.40
CA ALA A 113 -3.38 -5.40 17.48
C ALA A 113 -3.50 -5.85 16.01
N ASP A 114 -2.69 -6.82 15.58
CA ASP A 114 -2.65 -7.33 14.20
C ASP A 114 -3.89 -8.15 13.84
N PHE A 115 -4.39 -8.94 14.79
CA PHE A 115 -5.58 -9.79 14.60
C PHE A 115 -6.88 -9.13 15.02
N GLY A 116 -6.84 -7.94 15.63
CA GLY A 116 -8.02 -7.24 16.13
C GLY A 116 -9.11 -7.07 15.08
N ARG A 117 -8.78 -6.88 13.79
CA ARG A 117 -9.78 -6.77 12.70
C ARG A 117 -10.61 -8.03 12.49
N TRP A 118 -10.07 -9.20 12.83
CA TRP A 118 -10.72 -10.49 12.65
C TRP A 118 -11.55 -10.89 13.86
N LEU A 119 -11.18 -10.38 15.04
CA LEU A 119 -11.98 -10.45 16.27
C LEU A 119 -13.12 -9.42 16.29
N ARG A 120 -13.08 -8.41 15.41
CA ARG A 120 -14.00 -7.25 15.35
C ARG A 120 -15.26 -7.48 14.52
N GLN A 121 -15.44 -8.66 13.91
CA GLN A 121 -16.51 -8.87 12.93
C GLN A 121 -17.84 -9.36 13.51
N SER A 122 -17.96 -9.67 14.81
CA SER A 122 -19.12 -10.41 15.33
C SER A 122 -20.01 -9.71 16.36
N ASP A 123 -19.75 -8.47 16.84
CA ASP A 123 -20.66 -7.85 17.84
C ASP A 123 -20.92 -6.34 17.73
N ASP A 124 -22.16 -5.94 18.03
CA ASP A 124 -22.70 -4.57 17.88
C ASP A 124 -22.08 -3.54 18.85
N GLU A 125 -21.61 -3.95 20.04
CA GLU A 125 -20.91 -3.07 21.00
C GLU A 125 -19.57 -2.54 20.45
N HIS A 126 -18.95 -3.27 19.51
CA HIS A 126 -17.61 -2.96 19.01
C HIS A 126 -17.60 -1.99 17.83
N LYS A 127 -18.75 -1.75 17.18
CA LYS A 127 -18.92 -0.68 16.17
C LYS A 127 -18.66 0.71 16.78
N THR A 128 -19.00 0.88 18.06
CA THR A 128 -18.82 2.13 18.82
C THR A 128 -17.36 2.35 19.20
N GLN A 129 -16.64 1.30 19.65
CA GLN A 129 -15.20 1.40 19.97
C GLN A 129 -14.31 1.61 18.73
N ALA A 130 -14.71 1.06 17.57
CA ALA A 130 -14.00 1.32 16.30
C ALA A 130 -14.05 2.80 15.88
N ALA A 131 -15.13 3.51 16.23
CA ALA A 131 -15.26 4.96 16.03
C ALA A 131 -14.44 5.78 17.04
N GLU A 132 -14.26 5.27 18.27
CA GLU A 132 -13.54 5.96 19.36
C GLU A 132 -12.02 5.77 19.32
N ALA A 133 -11.53 4.67 18.72
CA ALA A 133 -10.12 4.28 18.76
C ALA A 133 -9.17 5.10 17.84
N GLY A 134 -9.60 6.24 17.29
CA GLY A 134 -8.73 7.26 16.69
C GLY A 134 -7.59 6.71 15.82
N ILE A 135 -7.90 6.46 14.55
CA ILE A 135 -7.05 5.72 13.61
C ILE A 135 -5.63 6.31 13.52
N SER A 136 -4.66 5.63 14.12
CA SER A 136 -3.24 5.90 13.86
C SER A 136 -2.81 5.14 12.61
N LEU A 137 -2.37 5.88 11.58
CA LEU A 137 -1.76 5.28 10.40
C LEU A 137 -0.43 4.56 10.72
N ASP A 138 0.12 4.74 11.92
CA ASP A 138 1.35 4.12 12.40
C ASP A 138 1.11 2.76 13.11
N SER A 139 -0.15 2.40 13.41
CA SER A 139 -0.49 1.15 14.12
C SER A 139 -0.50 -0.11 13.22
N GLY A 140 0.26 -0.10 12.13
CA GLY A 140 0.42 -1.22 11.22
C GLY A 140 -0.62 -1.32 10.10
N PRO A 141 -0.45 -2.29 9.17
CA PRO A 141 -1.20 -2.33 7.91
C PRO A 141 -2.71 -2.48 8.06
N GLY A 142 -3.20 -2.99 9.21
CA GLY A 142 -4.62 -3.20 9.47
C GLY A 142 -5.39 -1.90 9.77
N ALA A 143 -4.87 -1.06 10.66
CA ALA A 143 -5.51 0.21 11.05
C ALA A 143 -5.50 1.23 9.91
N ALA A 144 -4.38 1.32 9.17
CA ALA A 144 -4.26 2.17 7.99
C ALA A 144 -5.29 1.80 6.90
N ARG A 145 -5.57 0.50 6.70
CA ARG A 145 -6.56 0.02 5.70
C ARG A 145 -8.00 0.38 6.07
N ALA A 146 -8.36 0.35 7.35
CA ALA A 146 -9.70 0.75 7.81
C ALA A 146 -9.94 2.26 7.58
N ALA A 147 -8.96 3.11 7.87
CA ALA A 147 -9.02 4.55 7.52
C ALA A 147 -9.17 4.78 6.01
N VAL A 148 -8.43 4.02 5.20
CA VAL A 148 -8.44 4.13 3.73
C VAL A 148 -9.78 3.71 3.12
N ALA A 149 -10.55 2.84 3.77
CA ALA A 149 -11.84 2.38 3.27
C ALA A 149 -12.89 3.51 3.17
N GLU A 150 -12.83 4.50 4.07
CA GLU A 150 -13.79 5.59 4.16
C GLU A 150 -13.43 6.81 3.29
N LEU A 151 -12.20 6.90 2.78
CA LEU A 151 -11.75 8.04 1.98
C LEU A 151 -12.32 7.97 0.55
N ASP A 152 -12.72 9.11 -0.01
CA ASP A 152 -13.13 9.18 -1.41
C ASP A 152 -11.92 9.07 -2.37
N ALA A 153 -12.21 8.79 -3.64
CA ALA A 153 -11.20 8.50 -4.65
C ALA A 153 -10.23 9.67 -4.90
N ASN A 154 -10.68 10.92 -4.77
CA ASN A 154 -9.83 12.08 -4.96
C ASN A 154 -8.86 12.23 -3.80
N VAL A 155 -9.33 12.10 -2.56
CA VAL A 155 -8.45 12.14 -1.37
C VAL A 155 -7.43 11.00 -1.40
N LEU A 156 -7.82 9.81 -1.85
CA LEU A 156 -6.88 8.69 -2.02
C LEU A 156 -5.79 8.99 -3.06
N SER A 157 -6.16 9.58 -4.20
CA SER A 157 -5.22 9.95 -5.26
C SER A 157 -4.31 11.12 -4.85
N ASP A 158 -4.86 12.16 -4.24
CA ASP A 158 -4.14 13.36 -3.78
C ASP A 158 -3.11 13.04 -2.70
N ARG A 159 -3.40 12.08 -1.82
CA ARG A 159 -2.46 11.60 -0.78
C ARG A 159 -1.49 10.54 -1.29
N GLY A 160 -1.59 10.17 -2.57
CA GLY A 160 -0.80 9.13 -3.22
C GLY A 160 -1.05 7.72 -2.71
N VAL A 161 -2.15 7.47 -1.99
CA VAL A 161 -2.53 6.11 -1.55
C VAL A 161 -2.81 5.20 -2.75
N ILE A 162 -3.30 5.78 -3.84
CA ILE A 162 -3.42 5.18 -5.18
C ILE A 162 -2.76 6.08 -6.22
N ILE A 163 -2.30 5.50 -7.33
CA ILE A 163 -1.85 6.25 -8.52
C ILE A 163 -2.92 6.09 -9.59
N ALA A 164 -3.89 7.01 -9.61
CA ALA A 164 -5.05 6.88 -10.47
C ALA A 164 -5.53 8.20 -11.06
N GLY A 165 -6.00 8.14 -12.30
CA GLY A 165 -6.50 9.28 -13.06
C GLY A 165 -6.14 9.18 -14.54
N ASN A 166 -6.12 10.33 -15.19
CA ASN A 166 -5.53 10.48 -16.52
C ASN A 166 -3.99 10.48 -16.46
N PRO A 167 -3.27 10.46 -17.60
CA PRO A 167 -1.81 10.46 -17.60
C PRO A 167 -1.19 11.61 -16.79
N GLU A 168 -1.75 12.82 -16.85
CA GLU A 168 -1.27 13.97 -16.08
C GLU A 168 -1.39 13.75 -14.57
N SER A 169 -2.53 13.24 -14.09
CA SER A 169 -2.74 12.89 -12.69
C SER A 169 -1.80 11.79 -12.22
N CYS A 170 -1.60 10.73 -13.02
CA CYS A 170 -0.66 9.66 -12.71
C CYS A 170 0.78 10.19 -12.60
N ILE A 171 1.24 11.03 -13.54
CA ILE A 171 2.56 11.67 -13.49
C ILE A 171 2.68 12.53 -12.24
N LYS A 172 1.67 13.36 -11.94
CA LYS A 172 1.66 14.21 -10.74
C LYS A 172 1.83 13.40 -9.47
N THR A 173 1.09 12.31 -9.32
CA THR A 173 1.20 11.45 -8.13
C THR A 173 2.54 10.72 -8.08
N ILE A 174 3.08 10.22 -9.18
CA ILE A 174 4.40 9.56 -9.19
C ILE A 174 5.51 10.54 -8.79
N LYS A 175 5.42 11.81 -9.19
CA LYS A 175 6.37 12.84 -8.75
C LYS A 175 6.39 13.04 -7.24
N THR A 176 5.26 12.87 -6.54
CA THR A 176 5.29 12.97 -5.07
C THR A 176 6.02 11.80 -4.42
N TYR A 177 6.01 10.61 -5.05
CA TYR A 177 6.84 9.48 -4.64
C TYR A 177 8.33 9.76 -4.88
N GLU A 178 8.69 10.29 -6.05
CA GLU A 178 10.06 10.70 -6.39
C GLU A 178 10.58 11.77 -5.40
N ASP A 179 9.77 12.78 -5.08
CA ASP A 179 10.09 13.87 -4.14
C ASP A 179 10.45 13.37 -2.73
N VAL A 180 9.95 12.20 -2.33
CA VAL A 180 10.24 11.59 -1.03
C VAL A 180 11.32 10.52 -1.06
N GLY A 181 11.97 10.31 -2.21
CA GLY A 181 13.12 9.40 -2.37
C GLY A 181 12.77 7.94 -2.67
N VAL A 182 11.58 7.70 -3.24
CA VAL A 182 11.22 6.39 -3.81
C VAL A 182 11.77 6.28 -5.22
N ASP A 183 12.55 5.24 -5.49
CA ASP A 183 13.22 5.05 -6.79
C ASP A 183 12.33 4.31 -7.79
N GLN A 184 11.33 3.58 -7.31
CA GLN A 184 10.41 2.82 -8.15
C GLN A 184 9.03 2.67 -7.52
N VAL A 185 8.00 2.95 -8.32
CA VAL A 185 6.63 2.52 -8.02
C VAL A 185 6.34 1.25 -8.80
N MET A 186 5.88 0.21 -8.10
CA MET A 186 5.39 -1.02 -8.72
C MET A 186 3.86 -0.97 -8.77
N LEU A 187 3.34 -1.01 -10.00
CA LEU A 187 1.95 -0.70 -10.30
C LEU A 187 1.10 -1.96 -10.21
N ILE A 188 0.22 -2.00 -9.22
CA ILE A 188 -0.78 -3.05 -9.06
C ILE A 188 -2.04 -2.61 -9.81
N MET A 189 -2.23 -3.13 -11.03
CA MET A 189 -3.36 -2.76 -11.91
C MET A 189 -4.45 -3.83 -12.02
N GLN A 190 -4.08 -5.11 -11.90
CA GLN A 190 -5.04 -6.21 -12.06
C GLN A 190 -5.62 -6.64 -10.71
N THR A 191 -6.36 -5.74 -10.07
CA THR A 191 -7.06 -6.03 -8.81
C THR A 191 -8.57 -6.14 -9.02
N GLU A 192 -9.12 -7.29 -8.62
CA GLU A 192 -10.54 -7.66 -8.48
C GLU A 192 -11.48 -7.14 -9.59
N THR A 193 -11.84 -5.86 -9.55
CA THR A 193 -12.93 -5.26 -10.33
C THR A 193 -12.52 -4.65 -11.66
N ILE A 194 -11.23 -4.66 -12.03
CA ILE A 194 -10.75 -4.05 -13.28
C ILE A 194 -10.71 -5.12 -14.38
N PRO A 195 -11.54 -5.03 -15.43
CA PRO A 195 -11.51 -5.93 -16.58
C PRO A 195 -10.15 -5.95 -17.28
N HIS A 196 -9.81 -7.10 -17.89
CA HIS A 196 -8.50 -7.30 -18.51
C HIS A 196 -8.19 -6.32 -19.65
N ASP A 197 -9.18 -6.05 -20.50
CA ASP A 197 -9.08 -5.05 -21.57
C ASP A 197 -8.74 -3.66 -21.03
N GLN A 198 -9.39 -3.23 -19.94
CA GLN A 198 -9.08 -1.96 -19.28
C GLN A 198 -7.68 -1.95 -18.64
N VAL A 199 -7.22 -3.07 -18.08
CA VAL A 199 -5.82 -3.19 -17.61
C VAL A 199 -4.85 -2.99 -18.78
N MET A 200 -5.11 -3.60 -19.94
CA MET A 200 -4.25 -3.46 -21.11
C MET A 200 -4.25 -2.03 -21.66
N GLU A 201 -5.41 -1.35 -21.69
CA GLU A 201 -5.50 0.07 -22.05
C GLU A 201 -4.70 0.96 -21.09
N SER A 202 -4.79 0.70 -19.78
CA SER A 202 -4.00 1.42 -18.77
C SER A 202 -2.49 1.21 -18.97
N ILE A 203 -2.04 -0.03 -19.23
CA ILE A 203 -0.63 -0.33 -19.53
C ILE A 203 -0.16 0.44 -20.77
N GLU A 204 -0.99 0.51 -21.81
CA GLU A 204 -0.68 1.25 -23.04
C GLU A 204 -0.53 2.76 -22.77
N LEU A 205 -1.43 3.37 -21.99
CA LEU A 205 -1.34 4.77 -21.57
C LEU A 205 -0.08 5.03 -20.73
N TYR A 206 0.24 4.13 -19.79
CA TYR A 206 1.47 4.23 -19.01
C TYR A 206 2.70 4.22 -19.90
N GLY A 207 2.77 3.29 -20.86
CA GLY A 207 3.90 3.17 -21.79
C GLY A 207 4.05 4.36 -22.74
N LYS A 208 2.94 4.94 -23.21
CA LYS A 208 2.96 6.03 -24.19
C LYS A 208 3.10 7.42 -23.58
N GLU A 209 2.54 7.64 -22.40
CA GLU A 209 2.35 8.99 -21.87
C GLU A 209 2.97 9.20 -20.49
N VAL A 210 2.93 8.20 -19.60
CA VAL A 210 3.40 8.36 -18.22
C VAL A 210 4.90 8.07 -18.09
N ILE A 211 5.37 6.89 -18.49
CA ILE A 211 6.78 6.48 -18.36
C ILE A 211 7.73 7.45 -19.09
N PRO A 212 7.43 7.93 -20.31
CA PRO A 212 8.29 8.89 -20.99
C PRO A 212 8.49 10.22 -20.23
N ALA A 213 7.57 10.60 -19.35
CA ALA A 213 7.71 11.81 -18.53
C ALA A 213 8.83 11.72 -17.48
N PHE A 214 9.39 10.52 -17.25
CA PHE A 214 10.48 10.24 -16.31
C PHE A 214 11.76 9.77 -17.02
N ALA A 215 11.89 9.95 -18.34
CA ALA A 215 13.06 9.49 -19.10
C ALA A 215 14.39 10.10 -18.62
N ASP A 216 14.35 11.31 -18.08
CA ASP A 216 15.53 12.02 -17.53
C ASP A 216 15.67 11.85 -16.01
N ALA A 217 14.78 11.07 -15.37
CA ALA A 217 14.86 10.81 -13.93
C ALA A 217 16.16 10.08 -13.62
N LYS A 218 16.93 10.63 -12.67
CA LYS A 218 18.16 9.99 -12.23
C LYS A 218 17.78 8.82 -11.33
N VAL A 219 18.14 7.62 -11.77
CA VAL A 219 18.18 6.44 -10.90
C VAL A 219 19.26 6.73 -9.85
N ALA A 220 18.86 6.82 -8.58
CA ALA A 220 19.76 7.08 -7.46
C ALA A 220 20.81 5.97 -7.31
#